data_AF-A0AA40ZWQ9-F1
#
_entry.id   AF-A0AA40ZWQ9-F1
#
_cell.length_a   1.000
_cell.length_b   1.000
_cell.length_c   1.000
_cell.angle_alpha   90.00
_cell.angle_beta   90.00
_cell.angle_gamma   90.00
#
_symmetry.space_group_name_H-M   'P 1'
#
loop_
_entity.id
_entity.type
_entity.pdbx_description
1 polymer ?
#
loop_
_entity_poly.entity_id
_entity_poly.type
_entity_poly.pdbx_seq_one_letter_code
_entity_poly.pdbx_strand_id
1 'polypeptide(L)'
;MAVSPRNVQGLAEAYSLFDRLPSAAEQELGVEMVAIGREVLAAQKADVAKETGTLESALSLQAILARLKVRIGLLKGAREAYKFNGRVRRAIQGGPFYGRFVEFGRRAQTVLVTRRIRAANRRLAGNNRKGNNRRVLFTGDKTRLRRRGPNKGTPVGSAYKIRVKALAARPFVAQPLLADVADAHLSDFWAKALERLGTGS
;
A
#
# COMPACT_ATOMS: atom_id res chain seq x y z
N MET A 1 -3.70 -13.59 15.56
CA MET A 1 -4.85 -13.09 16.32
C MET A 1 -5.99 -14.06 16.11
N ALA A 2 -6.38 -14.79 17.16
CA ALA A 2 -7.55 -15.67 17.11
C ALA A 2 -8.80 -14.78 17.03
N VAL A 3 -9.66 -15.03 16.05
CA VAL A 3 -10.96 -14.35 15.94
C VAL A 3 -11.85 -14.91 17.03
N SER A 4 -12.32 -14.06 17.94
CA SER A 4 -13.17 -14.48 19.06
C SER A 4 -14.52 -15.00 18.54
N PRO A 5 -15.04 -16.14 19.03
CA PRO A 5 -16.27 -16.75 18.52
C PRO A 5 -17.51 -15.85 18.61
N ARG A 6 -17.58 -14.94 19.58
CA ARG A 6 -18.63 -13.90 19.66
C ARG A 6 -18.64 -12.95 18.44
N ASN A 7 -17.47 -12.62 17.92
CA ASN A 7 -17.36 -11.76 16.74
C ASN A 7 -17.83 -12.49 15.48
N VAL A 8 -17.79 -13.83 15.46
CA VAL A 8 -18.24 -14.64 14.32
C VAL A 8 -19.77 -14.77 14.31
N GLN A 9 -20.40 -14.95 15.47
CA GLN A 9 -21.87 -14.97 15.60
C GLN A 9 -22.50 -13.62 15.24
N GLY A 10 -21.98 -12.51 15.78
CA GLY A 10 -22.50 -11.18 15.44
C GLY A 10 -22.35 -10.82 13.95
N LEU A 11 -21.32 -11.35 13.28
CA LEU A 11 -21.11 -11.16 11.83
C LEU A 11 -22.13 -11.95 11.01
N ALA A 12 -22.44 -13.19 11.40
CA ALA A 12 -23.45 -14.00 10.73
C ALA A 12 -24.86 -13.41 10.90
N GLU A 13 -25.18 -12.92 12.10
CA GLU A 13 -26.43 -12.20 12.37
C GLU A 13 -26.52 -10.91 11.54
N ALA A 14 -25.45 -10.13 11.47
CA ALA A 14 -25.38 -8.95 10.61
C ALA A 14 -25.61 -9.30 9.13
N TYR A 15 -24.96 -10.35 8.60
CA TYR A 15 -25.21 -10.80 7.23
C TYR A 15 -26.65 -11.23 7.00
N SER A 16 -27.29 -11.90 7.97
CA SER A 16 -28.69 -12.30 7.84
C SER A 16 -29.67 -11.11 7.85
N LEU A 17 -29.32 -10.04 8.56
CA LEU A 17 -30.04 -8.75 8.50
C LEU A 17 -29.89 -8.11 7.13
N PHE A 18 -28.71 -8.23 6.51
CA PHE A 18 -28.43 -7.73 5.16
C PHE A 18 -29.24 -8.41 4.08
N ASP A 19 -29.30 -9.74 4.12
CA ASP A 19 -30.05 -10.52 3.12
C ASP A 19 -31.56 -10.18 3.14
N ARG A 20 -32.03 -9.54 4.22
CA ARG A 20 -33.41 -9.10 4.42
C ARG A 20 -33.64 -7.62 4.12
N LEU A 21 -32.58 -6.85 3.84
CA LEU A 21 -32.73 -5.45 3.49
C LEU A 21 -33.40 -5.30 2.11
N PRO A 22 -34.31 -4.33 1.95
CA PRO A 22 -34.77 -3.92 0.63
C PRO A 22 -33.57 -3.49 -0.23
N SER A 23 -33.63 -3.76 -1.53
CA SER A 23 -32.56 -3.41 -2.48
C SER A 23 -32.17 -1.92 -2.46
N ALA A 24 -33.12 -1.04 -2.13
CA ALA A 24 -32.86 0.39 -1.92
C ALA A 24 -31.94 0.66 -0.72
N ALA A 25 -32.13 -0.03 0.40
CA ALA A 25 -31.31 0.12 1.60
C ALA A 25 -29.89 -0.46 1.41
N GLU A 26 -29.76 -1.52 0.61
CA GLU A 26 -28.45 -2.07 0.23
C GLU A 26 -27.63 -1.05 -0.57
N GLN A 27 -28.26 -0.35 -1.51
CA GLN A 27 -27.60 0.70 -2.30
C GLN A 27 -27.20 1.90 -1.43
N GLU A 28 -28.08 2.36 -0.54
CA GLU A 28 -27.80 3.44 0.40
C GLU A 28 -26.61 3.11 1.30
N LEU A 29 -26.56 1.88 1.83
CA LEU A 29 -25.39 1.47 2.60
C LEU A 29 -24.12 1.45 1.75
N GLY A 30 -24.21 0.96 0.51
CA GLY A 30 -23.07 0.98 -0.41
C GLY A 30 -22.49 2.38 -0.57
N VAL A 31 -23.36 3.40 -0.61
CA VAL A 31 -22.97 4.82 -0.62
C VAL A 31 -22.28 5.21 0.68
N GLU A 32 -22.87 4.90 1.84
CA GLU A 32 -22.29 5.20 3.16
C GLU A 32 -20.92 4.56 3.36
N MET A 33 -20.77 3.28 3.03
CA MET A 33 -19.50 2.56 3.08
C MET A 33 -18.43 3.23 2.21
N VAL A 34 -18.80 3.70 1.02
CA VAL A 34 -17.89 4.42 0.13
C VAL A 34 -17.57 5.81 0.68
N ALA A 35 -18.53 6.50 1.30
CA ALA A 35 -18.33 7.80 1.94
C ALA A 35 -17.33 7.70 3.10
N ILE A 36 -17.56 6.81 4.06
CA ILE A 36 -16.64 6.49 5.16
C ILE A 36 -15.26 6.16 4.59
N GLY A 37 -15.21 5.29 3.57
CA GLY A 37 -13.94 4.91 2.99
C GLY A 37 -13.19 6.07 2.34
N ARG A 38 -13.88 7.04 1.74
CA ARG A 38 -13.26 8.24 1.16
C ARG A 38 -12.67 9.14 2.24
N GLU A 39 -13.35 9.29 3.36
CA GLU A 39 -12.87 10.06 4.51
C GLU A 39 -11.62 9.43 5.11
N VAL A 40 -11.65 8.10 5.35
CA VAL A 40 -10.48 7.37 5.84
C VAL A 40 -9.31 7.46 4.85
N LEU A 41 -9.59 7.34 3.55
CA LEU A 41 -8.56 7.51 2.52
C LEU A 41 -7.99 8.94 2.51
N ALA A 42 -8.82 9.97 2.72
CA ALA A 42 -8.39 11.35 2.78
C ALA A 42 -7.51 11.63 3.99
N ALA A 43 -7.90 11.13 5.17
CA ALA A 43 -7.10 11.19 6.39
C ALA A 43 -5.74 10.50 6.20
N GLN A 44 -5.75 9.27 5.65
CA GLN A 44 -4.50 8.58 5.32
C GLN A 44 -3.63 9.40 4.35
N LYS A 45 -4.20 10.00 3.30
CA LYS A 45 -3.43 10.83 2.36
C LYS A 45 -2.84 12.08 3.01
N ALA A 46 -3.51 12.67 3.99
CA ALA A 46 -3.01 13.83 4.72
C ALA A 46 -1.72 13.51 5.48
N ASP A 47 -1.62 12.30 6.04
CA ASP A 47 -0.50 11.85 6.88
C ASP A 47 0.68 11.25 6.10
N VAL A 48 0.52 10.95 4.81
CA VAL A 48 1.61 10.42 3.98
C VAL A 48 2.73 11.44 3.80
N ALA A 49 3.98 10.97 3.80
CA ALA A 49 5.13 11.74 3.35
C ALA A 49 4.98 12.17 1.87
N LYS A 50 4.78 13.48 1.64
CA LYS A 50 4.46 14.04 0.32
C LYS A 50 5.66 14.25 -0.61
N GLU A 51 6.89 14.11 -0.11
CA GLU A 51 8.14 14.41 -0.85
C GLU A 51 8.23 13.76 -2.23
N THR A 52 7.68 12.54 -2.40
CA THR A 52 7.76 11.79 -3.65
C THR A 52 6.40 11.54 -4.31
N GLY A 53 5.27 11.86 -3.64
CA GLY A 53 3.90 11.55 -4.07
C GLY A 53 3.59 10.07 -4.34
N THR A 54 4.57 9.17 -4.20
CA THR A 54 4.46 7.77 -4.62
C THR A 54 3.63 6.95 -3.65
N LEU A 55 3.72 7.26 -2.35
CA LEU A 55 2.90 6.62 -1.33
C LEU A 55 1.45 7.12 -1.40
N GLU A 56 1.25 8.41 -1.61
CA GLU A 56 -0.08 9.02 -1.72
C GLU A 56 -0.85 8.49 -2.94
N SER A 57 -0.16 8.32 -4.08
CA SER A 57 -0.76 7.76 -5.29
C SER A 57 -1.01 6.24 -5.24
N ALA A 58 -0.30 5.53 -4.34
CA ALA A 58 -0.48 4.09 -4.14
C ALA A 58 -1.62 3.76 -3.16
N LEU A 59 -2.05 4.74 -2.35
CA LEU A 59 -3.25 4.61 -1.55
C LEU A 59 -4.49 4.53 -2.45
N SER A 60 -5.35 3.58 -2.15
CA SER A 60 -6.57 3.34 -2.90
C SER A 60 -7.66 2.78 -2.01
N LEU A 61 -8.89 3.06 -2.39
CA LEU A 61 -10.09 2.48 -1.83
C LEU A 61 -10.64 1.43 -2.79
N GLN A 62 -11.07 0.30 -2.23
CA GLN A 62 -11.80 -0.73 -2.95
C GLN A 62 -13.04 -1.11 -2.14
N ALA A 63 -14.22 -0.81 -2.68
CA ALA A 63 -15.48 -1.29 -2.14
C ALA A 63 -15.79 -2.68 -2.74
N ILE A 64 -16.08 -3.65 -1.88
CA ILE A 64 -16.50 -5.01 -2.23
C ILE A 64 -17.89 -5.19 -1.62
N LEU A 65 -18.90 -4.62 -2.28
CA LEU A 65 -20.28 -4.56 -1.78
C LEU A 65 -20.88 -5.94 -1.58
N ALA A 66 -20.58 -6.89 -2.48
CA ALA A 66 -20.98 -8.30 -2.37
C ALA A 66 -20.46 -9.01 -1.10
N ARG A 67 -19.53 -8.41 -0.35
CA ARG A 67 -19.04 -8.93 0.95
C ARG A 67 -19.12 -7.89 2.07
N LEU A 68 -19.80 -6.77 1.81
CA LEU A 68 -19.91 -5.61 2.71
C LEU A 68 -18.56 -5.23 3.29
N LYS A 69 -17.56 -5.17 2.42
CA LYS A 69 -16.19 -4.93 2.81
C LYS A 69 -15.61 -3.76 2.06
N VAL A 70 -15.15 -2.76 2.79
CA VAL A 70 -14.28 -1.71 2.24
C VAL A 70 -12.84 -2.04 2.59
N ARG A 71 -11.96 -1.92 1.60
CA ARG A 71 -10.51 -2.04 1.78
C ARG A 71 -9.91 -0.68 1.49
N ILE A 72 -9.00 -0.25 2.36
CA ILE A 72 -8.34 1.06 2.27
C ILE A 72 -6.87 0.85 2.61
N GLY A 73 -6.00 1.49 1.84
CA GLY A 73 -4.55 1.44 2.04
C GLY A 73 -3.81 1.23 0.73
N LEU A 74 -2.63 0.64 0.81
CA LEU A 74 -1.73 0.40 -0.33
C LEU A 74 -2.16 -0.84 -1.13
N LEU A 75 -3.37 -0.81 -1.69
CA LEU A 75 -3.93 -1.95 -2.44
C LEU A 75 -3.33 -2.06 -3.85
N LYS A 76 -2.84 -0.94 -4.40
CA LYS A 76 -2.11 -0.89 -5.68
C LYS A 76 -0.69 -1.43 -5.49
N GLY A 77 -0.55 -2.74 -5.46
CA GLY A 77 0.75 -3.35 -5.20
C GLY A 77 0.82 -4.85 -5.37
N ALA A 78 0.87 -5.34 -6.62
CA ALA A 78 1.55 -6.58 -7.02
C ALA A 78 1.25 -6.99 -8.48
N ARG A 79 0.10 -6.56 -9.05
CA ARG A 79 -0.35 -7.06 -10.37
C ARG A 79 -0.71 -5.99 -11.38
N GLU A 80 -1.13 -4.80 -10.94
CA GLU A 80 -1.46 -3.72 -11.87
C GLU A 80 -0.20 -3.04 -12.39
N ALA A 81 -0.12 -2.97 -13.72
CA ALA A 81 0.97 -2.29 -14.37
C ALA A 81 0.63 -0.81 -14.50
N TYR A 82 1.36 0.06 -13.79
CA TYR A 82 1.15 1.49 -13.91
C TYR A 82 1.94 2.04 -15.10
N LYS A 83 1.33 2.94 -15.87
CA LYS A 83 2.00 3.63 -16.98
C LYS A 83 2.75 4.83 -16.43
N PHE A 84 4.07 4.84 -16.59
CA PHE A 84 4.91 6.01 -16.29
C PHE A 84 5.73 6.35 -17.55
N ASN A 85 5.55 7.56 -18.08
CA ASN A 85 6.15 8.02 -19.34
C ASN A 85 5.87 7.06 -20.52
N GLY A 86 4.60 6.72 -20.75
CA GLY A 86 4.18 5.84 -21.86
C GLY A 86 4.59 4.37 -21.72
N ARG A 87 5.30 3.98 -20.66
CA ARG A 87 5.77 2.61 -20.44
C ARG A 87 4.97 1.94 -19.32
N VAL A 88 4.40 0.78 -19.65
CA VAL A 88 3.71 -0.11 -18.72
C VAL A 88 4.76 -0.77 -17.83
N ARG A 89 4.82 -0.37 -16.55
CA ARG A 89 5.69 -1.00 -15.56
C ARG A 89 4.86 -1.96 -14.73
N ARG A 90 5.14 -3.26 -14.82
CA ARG A 90 4.61 -4.24 -13.85
C ARG A 90 5.06 -3.77 -12.46
N ALA A 91 4.10 -3.57 -11.55
CA ALA A 91 4.41 -3.35 -10.15
C ALA A 91 5.34 -4.51 -9.73
N ILE A 92 6.53 -4.17 -9.20
CA ILE A 92 7.43 -5.17 -8.63
C ILE A 92 6.60 -5.91 -7.57
N GLN A 93 6.70 -7.24 -7.55
CA GLN A 93 6.00 -8.08 -6.60
C GLN A 93 6.35 -7.59 -5.19
N GLY A 94 5.35 -7.06 -4.48
CA GLY A 94 5.54 -6.16 -3.35
C GLY A 94 5.27 -4.72 -3.77
N GLY A 95 4.05 -4.24 -3.51
CA GLY A 95 3.72 -2.81 -3.51
C GLY A 95 4.74 -1.97 -2.72
N PRO A 96 4.65 -0.64 -2.69
CA PRO A 96 5.73 0.21 -2.19
C PRO A 96 6.21 -0.30 -0.82
N PHE A 97 7.36 -0.98 -0.79
CA PHE A 97 7.97 -1.60 0.39
C PHE A 97 8.08 -0.59 1.55
N TYR A 98 8.15 0.69 1.18
CA TYR A 98 8.07 1.84 2.06
C TYR A 98 6.88 1.84 3.03
N GLY A 99 5.68 1.44 2.60
CA GLY A 99 4.50 1.42 3.47
C GLY A 99 4.67 0.51 4.68
N ARG A 100 5.26 -0.67 4.48
CA ARG A 100 5.54 -1.63 5.57
C ARG A 100 6.58 -1.11 6.55
N PHE A 101 7.60 -0.39 6.07
CA PHE A 101 8.61 0.20 6.94
C PHE A 101 8.10 1.42 7.70
N VAL A 102 7.11 2.13 7.18
CA VAL A 102 6.44 3.21 7.92
C VAL A 102 5.54 2.60 8.99
N GLU A 103 4.68 1.64 8.61
CA GLU A 103 3.71 1.00 9.50
C GLU A 103 4.37 0.34 10.71
N PHE A 104 5.39 -0.50 10.48
CA PHE A 104 6.03 -1.29 11.54
C PHE A 104 7.39 -0.74 11.99
N GLY A 105 7.82 0.37 11.40
CA GLY A 105 9.16 0.90 11.60
C GLY A 105 10.24 0.02 10.93
N ARG A 106 11.49 0.33 11.26
CA ARG A 106 12.65 -0.51 10.89
C ARG A 106 13.77 -0.35 11.91
N ARG A 107 14.51 -1.44 12.14
CA ARG A 107 15.77 -1.38 12.90
C ARG A 107 16.89 -0.76 12.05
N ALA A 108 17.90 -0.22 12.72
CA ALA A 108 19.10 0.25 12.03
C ALA A 108 19.78 -0.93 11.34
N GLN A 109 20.13 -0.77 10.06
CA GLN A 109 20.76 -1.82 9.27
C GLN A 109 21.71 -1.25 8.23
N THR A 110 22.74 -2.01 7.88
CA THR A 110 23.65 -1.66 6.79
C THR A 110 23.24 -2.41 5.53
N VAL A 111 22.85 -1.69 4.48
CA VAL A 111 22.40 -2.28 3.21
C VAL A 111 23.43 -2.03 2.11
N LEU A 112 23.58 -3.00 1.22
CA LEU A 112 24.35 -2.85 -0.02
C LEU A 112 23.45 -2.23 -1.09
N VAL A 113 23.85 -1.07 -1.60
CA VAL A 113 23.08 -0.31 -2.58
C VAL A 113 23.89 -0.17 -3.86
N THR A 114 23.24 -0.38 -4.99
CA THR A 114 23.76 -0.04 -6.31
C THR A 114 23.04 1.21 -6.82
N ARG A 115 23.78 2.26 -7.18
CA ARG A 115 23.16 3.45 -7.78
C ARG A 115 22.54 3.07 -9.12
N ARG A 116 21.35 3.57 -9.44
CA ARG A 116 20.71 3.35 -10.75
C ARG A 116 21.60 3.91 -11.86
N ILE A 117 22.11 3.02 -12.70
CA ILE A 117 22.91 3.38 -13.86
C ILE A 117 21.97 3.61 -15.04
N ARG A 118 22.22 4.67 -15.83
CA ARG A 118 21.47 4.90 -17.07
C ARG A 118 21.66 3.70 -17.99
N ALA A 119 20.59 3.26 -18.66
CA ALA A 119 20.59 2.04 -19.47
C ALA A 119 21.72 2.00 -20.50
N ALA A 120 22.09 3.16 -21.07
CA ALA A 120 23.21 3.32 -21.99
C ALA A 120 24.57 2.83 -21.43
N ASN A 121 24.76 2.88 -20.11
CA ASN A 121 26.02 2.51 -19.45
C ASN A 121 25.96 1.11 -18.81
N ARG A 122 24.90 0.34 -19.11
CA ARG A 122 24.66 -0.99 -18.58
C ARG A 122 24.81 -2.01 -19.71
N ARG A 123 25.92 -2.75 -19.74
CA ARG A 123 26.04 -3.94 -20.59
C ARG A 123 25.69 -5.18 -19.78
N LEU A 124 25.04 -6.13 -20.42
CA LEU A 124 24.82 -7.45 -19.85
C LEU A 124 25.84 -8.37 -20.51
N ALA A 125 26.61 -9.10 -19.72
CA ALA A 125 27.48 -10.15 -20.24
C ALA A 125 27.07 -11.50 -19.65
N GLY A 126 27.34 -12.53 -20.44
CA GLY A 126 26.83 -13.87 -20.18
C GLY A 126 25.45 -14.07 -20.81
N ASN A 127 25.24 -15.27 -21.35
CA ASN A 127 24.01 -15.70 -21.99
C ASN A 127 23.27 -16.78 -21.18
N ASN A 128 23.66 -17.01 -19.92
CA ASN A 128 23.11 -18.05 -19.05
C ASN A 128 23.19 -19.48 -19.65
N ARG A 129 24.06 -19.71 -20.64
CA ARG A 129 24.35 -21.04 -21.20
C ARG A 129 25.70 -21.54 -20.68
N LYS A 130 25.82 -22.85 -20.48
CA LYS A 130 27.05 -23.55 -20.08
C LYS A 130 27.74 -22.93 -18.85
N GLY A 131 27.01 -22.76 -17.74
CA GLY A 131 27.57 -22.29 -16.46
C GLY A 131 27.95 -20.80 -16.42
N ASN A 132 27.73 -20.04 -17.50
CA ASN A 132 28.13 -18.64 -17.56
C ASN A 132 27.00 -17.74 -17.02
N ASN A 133 27.08 -17.40 -15.73
CA ASN A 133 26.08 -16.58 -15.05
C ASN A 133 25.96 -15.20 -15.68
N ARG A 134 24.72 -14.82 -16.04
CA ARG A 134 24.41 -13.49 -16.57
C ARG A 134 24.75 -12.43 -15.51
N ARG A 135 25.77 -11.61 -15.80
CA ARG A 135 26.24 -10.53 -14.93
C ARG A 135 26.07 -9.18 -15.62
N VAL A 136 25.69 -8.18 -14.82
CA VAL A 136 25.65 -6.80 -15.30
C VAL A 136 27.09 -6.29 -15.31
N LEU A 137 27.63 -6.04 -16.51
CA LEU A 137 28.91 -5.36 -16.68
C LEU A 137 28.68 -3.85 -16.73
N PHE A 138 29.49 -3.14 -15.97
CA PHE A 138 29.51 -1.70 -15.91
C PHE A 138 30.47 -1.19 -16.99
N THR A 139 29.93 -0.57 -18.05
CA THR A 139 30.74 0.11 -19.08
C THR A 139 30.71 1.62 -18.87
N GLY A 140 30.76 2.06 -17.62
CA GLY A 140 31.21 3.42 -17.33
C GLY A 140 32.73 3.46 -17.40
N ASP A 141 33.30 4.60 -17.73
CA ASP A 141 34.72 4.87 -17.59
C ASP A 141 35.21 4.37 -16.23
N LYS A 142 36.08 3.35 -16.22
CA LYS A 142 36.70 2.81 -14.99
C LYS A 142 37.43 3.90 -14.19
N THR A 143 37.73 5.02 -14.84
CA THR A 143 38.39 6.21 -14.30
C THR A 143 37.47 7.14 -13.52
N ARG A 144 36.14 7.05 -13.68
CA ARG A 144 35.21 7.96 -12.98
C ARG A 144 34.90 7.45 -11.59
N LEU A 145 35.77 7.79 -10.65
CA LEU A 145 35.60 7.53 -9.23
C LEU A 145 34.61 8.52 -8.60
N ARG A 146 33.96 8.09 -7.52
CA ARG A 146 33.09 8.96 -6.72
C ARG A 146 33.92 10.09 -6.10
N ARG A 147 33.45 11.33 -6.26
CA ARG A 147 34.17 12.53 -5.78
C ARG A 147 33.80 12.95 -4.34
N ARG A 148 32.61 12.56 -3.83
CA ARG A 148 32.06 13.00 -2.54
C ARG A 148 31.32 11.86 -1.82
N GLY A 149 31.20 11.99 -0.50
CA GLY A 149 30.46 11.08 0.38
C GLY A 149 31.29 9.89 0.91
N PRO A 150 30.67 9.02 1.72
CA PRO A 150 31.36 7.96 2.48
C PRO A 150 32.01 6.87 1.63
N ASN A 151 31.82 6.89 0.31
CA ASN A 151 32.40 5.92 -0.64
C ASN A 151 33.23 6.63 -1.74
N LYS A 152 33.81 7.80 -1.45
CA LYS A 152 34.74 8.50 -2.33
C LYS A 152 35.87 7.54 -2.78
N GLY A 153 36.28 7.62 -4.05
CA GLY A 153 37.31 6.75 -4.60
C GLY A 153 36.84 5.38 -5.10
N THR A 154 35.58 5.00 -4.86
CA THR A 154 35.02 3.78 -5.47
C THR A 154 34.47 4.05 -6.88
N PRO A 155 34.46 3.06 -7.79
CA PRO A 155 33.88 3.21 -9.12
C PRO A 155 32.41 3.64 -9.09
N VAL A 156 32.04 4.56 -9.99
CA VAL A 156 30.63 4.95 -10.16
C VAL A 156 29.87 3.78 -10.80
N GLY A 157 29.22 2.96 -9.96
CA GLY A 157 28.44 1.79 -10.39
C GLY A 157 28.63 0.55 -9.50
N SER A 158 29.70 0.50 -8.70
CA SER A 158 29.89 -0.56 -7.71
C SER A 158 28.82 -0.49 -6.60
N ALA A 159 28.47 -1.66 -6.06
CA ALA A 159 27.66 -1.74 -4.85
C ALA A 159 28.45 -1.14 -3.68
N TYR A 160 27.75 -0.43 -2.80
CA TYR A 160 28.36 0.20 -1.63
C TYR A 160 27.46 0.09 -0.42
N LYS A 161 28.06 0.09 0.77
CA LYS A 161 27.33 -0.01 2.04
C LYS A 161 26.74 1.35 2.40
N ILE A 162 25.46 1.36 2.77
CA ILE A 162 24.78 2.51 3.38
C ILE A 162 24.26 2.08 4.75
N ARG A 163 24.56 2.87 5.78
CA ARG A 163 23.91 2.75 7.09
C ARG A 163 22.55 3.43 7.03
N VAL A 164 21.50 2.63 7.14
CA VAL A 164 20.12 3.11 7.22
C VAL A 164 19.76 3.24 8.69
N LYS A 165 19.34 4.43 9.10
CA LYS A 165 18.91 4.71 10.48
C LYS A 165 17.61 3.95 10.80
N ALA A 166 17.45 3.61 12.08
CA ALA A 166 16.20 3.11 12.61
C ALA A 166 15.07 4.11 12.34
N LEU A 167 13.86 3.59 12.16
CA LEU A 167 12.64 4.37 12.03
C LEU A 167 11.63 3.79 13.02
N ALA A 168 11.02 4.63 13.85
CA ALA A 168 9.93 4.20 14.72
C ALA A 168 8.71 3.81 13.88
N ALA A 169 7.90 2.87 14.40
CA ALA A 169 6.62 2.52 13.82
C ALA A 169 5.68 3.73 13.86
N ARG A 170 5.03 4.01 12.74
CA ARG A 170 4.00 5.04 12.65
C ARG A 170 2.76 4.35 12.06
N PRO A 171 1.77 3.99 12.90
CA PRO A 171 0.55 3.35 12.42
C PRO A 171 -0.13 4.32 11.46
N PHE A 172 -0.14 3.93 10.20
CA PHE A 172 -0.53 4.74 9.08
C PHE A 172 -1.77 4.14 8.41
N VAL A 173 -1.89 2.81 8.45
CA VAL A 173 -3.05 2.07 7.93
C VAL A 173 -4.12 1.89 9.00
N ALA A 174 -3.76 1.56 10.24
CA ALA A 174 -4.69 1.37 11.36
C ALA A 174 -4.72 2.62 12.25
N GLN A 175 -5.52 3.62 11.88
CA GLN A 175 -5.75 4.81 12.70
C GLN A 175 -6.99 4.58 13.59
N PRO A 176 -6.85 4.45 14.92
CA PRO A 176 -7.97 4.13 15.82
C PRO A 176 -9.10 5.19 15.77
N LEU A 177 -8.74 6.46 15.63
CA LEU A 177 -9.69 7.57 15.56
C LEU A 177 -10.63 7.50 14.34
N LEU A 178 -10.22 6.78 13.29
CA LEU A 178 -11.05 6.58 12.10
C LEU A 178 -12.05 5.43 12.27
N ALA A 179 -11.87 4.57 13.27
CA ALA A 179 -12.84 3.53 13.61
C ALA A 179 -14.08 4.16 14.27
N ASP A 180 -13.87 5.08 15.21
CA ASP A 180 -14.98 5.75 15.92
C ASP A 180 -15.89 6.55 14.96
N VAL A 181 -15.30 7.19 13.94
CA VAL A 181 -16.05 7.89 12.89
C VAL A 181 -16.87 6.90 12.06
N ALA A 182 -16.28 5.78 11.64
CA ALA A 182 -16.99 4.76 10.89
C ALA A 182 -18.17 4.16 11.69
N ASP A 183 -17.98 3.94 12.99
CA ASP A 183 -19.01 3.43 13.88
C ASP A 183 -20.17 4.41 14.04
N ALA A 184 -19.89 5.72 14.13
CA ALA A 184 -20.93 6.76 14.18
C ALA A 184 -21.79 6.77 12.89
N HIS A 185 -21.16 6.78 11.71
CA HIS A 185 -21.88 6.76 10.42
C HIS A 185 -22.75 5.51 10.26
N LEU A 186 -22.23 4.34 10.64
CA LEU A 186 -22.97 3.09 10.54
C LEU A 186 -24.14 3.05 11.54
N SER A 187 -23.95 3.58 12.75
CA SER A 187 -25.02 3.67 13.75
C SER A 187 -26.17 4.56 13.25
N ASP A 188 -25.85 5.72 12.68
CA ASP A 188 -26.84 6.64 12.10
C ASP A 188 -27.59 6.02 10.92
N PHE A 189 -26.88 5.26 10.06
CA PHE A 189 -27.50 4.52 8.98
C PHE A 189 -28.51 3.49 9.52
N TRP A 190 -28.11 2.67 10.49
CA TRP A 190 -28.96 1.61 11.04
C TRP A 190 -30.18 2.16 11.77
N ALA A 191 -30.04 3.28 12.49
CA ALA A 191 -31.17 3.95 13.11
C ALA A 191 -32.24 4.33 12.06
N LYS A 192 -31.83 4.97 10.96
CA LYS A 192 -32.74 5.37 9.88
C LYS A 192 -33.31 4.17 9.12
N ALA A 193 -32.52 3.13 8.89
CA ALA A 193 -32.95 1.93 8.17
C ALA A 193 -34.01 1.16 8.98
N LEU A 194 -33.81 1.03 10.30
CA LEU A 194 -34.74 0.35 11.19
C LEU A 194 -36.04 1.13 11.39
N GLU A 195 -35.98 2.47 11.49
CA GLU A 195 -37.18 3.31 11.54
C GLU A 195 -38.07 3.11 10.30
N ARG A 196 -37.48 3.06 9.09
CA ARG A 196 -38.22 2.82 7.84
C ARG A 196 -38.84 1.42 7.77
N LEU A 197 -38.16 0.41 8.32
CA LEU A 197 -38.69 -0.95 8.40
C LEU A 197 -39.84 -1.07 9.41
N GLY A 198 -39.74 -0.39 10.56
CA GLY A 198 -40.76 -0.42 11.61
C GLY A 198 -42.00 0.45 11.33
N THR A 199 -41.91 1.40 10.40
CA THR A 199 -43.04 2.24 9.96
C THR A 199 -43.81 1.66 8.76
N GLY A 200 -43.28 0.62 8.13
CA GLY A 200 -43.88 -0.06 6.97
C GLY A 200 -44.64 -1.35 7.31
N SER A 201 -44.74 -1.72 8.58
CA SER A 201 -45.49 -2.86 9.12
C SER A 201 -46.70 -2.39 9.91
#